data_AF-A0A6I4IF23-F1
#
_entry.id   AF-A0A6I4IF23-F1
#
_cell.length_a   1.000
_cell.length_b   1.000
_cell.length_c   1.000
_cell.angle_alpha   90.00
_cell.angle_beta   90.00
_cell.angle_gamma   90.00
#
_symmetry.space_group_name_H-M   'P 1'
#
loop_
_entity.id
_entity.type
_entity.pdbx_description
1 polymer ?
#
loop_
_entity_poly.entity_id
_entity_poly.type
_entity_poly.pdbx_seq_one_letter_code
_entity_poly.pdbx_strand_id
1 'polypeptide(L)' 'MTTHFIELTDKNDRPALINVNNITSVVVYTTPNEEVHVYVIGDKESYVTVKENYDEVKRKIAMVTGGSVY' A
#
# COMPACT_ATOMS: atom_id res chain seq x y z
N MET A 1 7.17 -2.06 19.79
CA MET A 1 6.21 -1.52 18.79
C MET A 1 5.51 -2.71 18.17
N THR A 2 4.19 -2.67 18.05
CA THR A 2 3.43 -3.72 17.37
C THR A 2 3.58 -3.53 15.87
N THR A 3 3.90 -4.61 15.16
CA THR A 3 4.05 -4.57 13.69
C THR A 3 2.69 -4.81 13.06
N HIS A 4 2.24 -3.88 12.22
CA HIS A 4 0.96 -3.97 11.51
C HIS A 4 1.22 -4.37 10.06
N PHE A 5 0.49 -5.37 9.57
CA PHE A 5 0.58 -5.83 8.19
C PHE A 5 -0.77 -5.65 7.49
N ILE A 6 -0.71 -5.30 6.21
CA ILE A 6 -1.85 -5.34 5.30
C ILE A 6 -1.56 -6.32 4.17
N GLU A 7 -2.59 -7.03 3.74
CA GLU A 7 -2.54 -7.87 2.53
C GLU A 7 -3.16 -7.10 1.37
N LEU A 8 -2.38 -6.90 0.32
CA LEU A 8 -2.78 -6.29 -0.94
C LEU A 8 -2.60 -7.28 -2.10
N THR A 9 -3.18 -6.98 -3.26
CA THR A 9 -3.00 -7.77 -4.48
C THR A 9 -2.05 -7.03 -5.41
N ASP A 10 -0.90 -7.63 -5.73
CA ASP A 10 0.01 -7.01 -6.68
C ASP A 10 -0.57 -6.99 -8.11
N LYS A 11 0.06 -6.22 -9.01
CA LYS A 11 -0.36 -6.12 -10.42
C LYS A 11 -0.39 -7.47 -11.17
N ASN A 12 0.25 -8.52 -10.64
CA ASN A 12 0.34 -9.86 -11.24
C ASN A 12 -0.58 -10.88 -10.54
N ASP A 13 -1.58 -10.43 -9.78
CA ASP A 13 -2.53 -11.28 -9.04
C ASP A 13 -1.89 -12.12 -7.92
N ARG A 14 -0.77 -11.65 -7.36
CA ARG A 14 -0.11 -12.31 -6.23
C ARG A 14 -0.44 -11.58 -4.92
N PRO A 15 -0.69 -12.32 -3.82
CA PRO A 15 -0.83 -11.69 -2.51
C PRO A 15 0.49 -11.02 -2.11
N ALA A 16 0.41 -9.77 -1.69
CA ALA A 16 1.51 -8.94 -1.23
C ALA A 16 1.25 -8.54 0.23
N LEU A 17 2.07 -9.06 1.14
CA LEU A 17 2.01 -8.72 2.55
C LEU A 17 2.96 -7.55 2.84
N ILE A 18 2.40 -6.40 3.21
CA ILE A 18 3.16 -5.16 3.41
C ILE A 18 3.09 -4.76 4.88
N ASN A 19 4.27 -4.54 5.47
CA ASN A 19 4.39 -3.95 6.80
C ASN A 19 4.07 -2.45 6.72
N VAL A 20 3.00 -2.02 7.37
CA VAL A 20 2.52 -0.64 7.34
C VAL A 20 3.55 0.33 7.93
N ASN A 21 4.30 -0.11 8.94
CA ASN A 21 5.35 0.71 9.55
C ASN A 21 6.50 1.01 8.59
N ASN A 22 6.61 0.24 7.50
CA ASN A 22 7.59 0.48 6.46
C ASN A 22 7.02 1.33 5.31
N ILE A 23 5.73 1.64 5.24
CA ILE A 23 5.20 2.43 4.13
C ILE A 23 5.69 3.89 4.25
N THR A 24 6.39 4.38 3.23
CA THR A 24 6.80 5.79 3.14
C THR A 24 5.75 6.66 2.47
N SER A 25 5.15 6.15 1.40
CA SER A 25 4.21 6.89 0.57
C SER A 25 3.31 5.94 -0.21
N VAL A 26 2.09 6.40 -0.49
CA VAL A 26 1.17 5.76 -1.43
C VAL A 26 0.91 6.79 -2.54
N VAL A 27 1.27 6.45 -3.77
CA VAL A 27 1.20 7.35 -4.93
C VAL A 27 0.23 6.77 -5.95
N VAL A 28 -0.62 7.63 -6.51
CA VAL A 28 -1.55 7.28 -7.59
C VAL A 28 -1.03 7.90 -8.88
N TYR A 29 -0.74 7.07 -9.87
CA TYR A 29 -0.46 7.50 -11.23
C TYR A 29 -1.73 7.35 -12.06
N THR A 30 -2.20 8.41 -12.70
CA THR A 30 -3.46 8.42 -13.45
C THR A 30 -3.27 8.30 -14.96
N THR A 31 -2.04 8.15 -15.44
CA THR A 31 -1.70 8.11 -16.88
C THR A 31 -0.54 7.14 -17.12
N PRO A 32 -0.61 6.22 -18.11
CA PRO A 32 -1.70 6.01 -19.08
C PRO A 32 -2.94 5.30 -18.52
N ASN A 33 -2.81 4.61 -17.38
CA ASN A 33 -3.92 3.99 -16.63
C ASN A 33 -3.75 4.32 -15.14
N GLU A 34 -4.82 4.17 -14.36
CA GLU A 34 -4.74 4.31 -12.90
C GLU A 34 -3.90 3.18 -12.29
N GLU A 35 -2.79 3.52 -11.64
CA GLU A 35 -1.94 2.60 -10.89
C GLU A 35 -1.65 3.15 -9.50
N VAL A 36 -1.78 2.30 -8.49
CA VAL A 36 -1.45 2.63 -7.10
C VAL A 36 -0.12 2.00 -6.73
N HIS A 37 0.85 2.82 -6.34
CA HIS A 37 2.20 2.40 -5.96
C HIS A 37 2.40 2.63 -4.46
N VAL A 38 2.72 1.57 -3.73
CA VAL A 38 3.02 1.60 -2.30
C VAL A 38 4.52 1.51 -2.10
N TYR A 39 5.14 2.61 -1.68
CA TYR A 39 6.59 2.70 -1.44
C TYR A 39 6.93 2.28 -0.01
N VAL A 40 8.01 1.51 0.16
CA VAL A 40 8.43 0.97 1.47
C VAL A 40 9.89 1.31 1.83
N ILE A 41 10.15 1.55 3.13
CA ILE A 41 11.48 1.75 3.73
C ILE A 41 12.24 0.43 3.74
N GLY A 42 13.51 0.47 3.34
CA GLY A 42 14.45 -0.64 3.49
C GLY A 42 15.09 -1.07 2.18
N ASP A 43 14.35 -0.93 1.08
CA ASP A 43 14.84 -1.15 -0.27
C ASP A 43 14.75 0.17 -1.02
N LYS A 44 15.91 0.79 -1.27
CA LYS A 44 15.99 1.98 -2.12
C LYS A 44 15.45 1.57 -3.48
N GLU A 45 14.26 2.08 -3.84
CA GLU A 45 13.50 1.79 -5.07
C GLU A 45 12.44 0.66 -5.01
N SER A 46 12.18 -0.01 -3.88
CA SER A 46 11.06 -0.97 -3.82
C SER A 46 9.73 -0.26 -3.59
N TYR A 47 8.89 -0.31 -4.62
CA TYR A 47 7.46 -0.09 -4.51
C TYR A 47 6.71 -1.34 -4.94
N VAL A 48 5.50 -1.51 -4.42
CA VAL A 48 4.56 -2.53 -4.88
C VAL A 48 3.45 -1.83 -5.65
N THR A 49 3.30 -2.13 -6.94
CA THR A 49 2.10 -1.76 -7.68
C THR A 49 0.97 -2.70 -7.32
N VAL A 50 -0.14 -2.15 -6.84
CA VAL A 50 -1.29 -2.91 -6.38
C VAL A 50 -2.51 -2.69 -7.26
N LYS A 51 -3.43 -3.66 -7.27
CA LYS A 51 -4.69 -3.58 -8.01
C LYS A 51 -5.78 -2.84 -7.24
N GLU A 52 -5.68 -2.79 -5.92
CA GLU A 52 -6.56 -1.98 -5.09
C GLU A 52 -6.44 -0.51 -5.45
N ASN A 53 -7.59 0.17 -5.46
CA ASN A 53 -7.61 1.63 -5.60
C ASN A 53 -7.07 2.31 -4.33
N TYR A 54 -6.81 3.61 -4.44
CA TYR A 54 -6.24 4.39 -3.34
C TYR A 54 -7.08 4.35 -2.06
N ASP A 55 -8.40 4.43 -2.16
CA ASP A 55 -9.31 4.43 -1.03
C ASP A 55 -9.32 3.08 -0.30
N GLU A 56 -9.22 1.98 -1.03
CA GLU A 56 -9.05 0.64 -0.47
C GLU A 56 -7.75 0.49 0.29
N VAL A 57 -6.62 0.94 -0.29
CA VAL A 57 -5.32 0.92 0.39
C VAL A 57 -5.36 1.76 1.66
N LYS A 58 -5.90 2.99 1.57
CA LYS A 58 -6.04 3.91 2.72
C LYS A 58 -6.89 3.31 3.83
N ARG A 59 -8.03 2.70 3.48
CA ARG A 59 -8.92 2.03 4.44
C ARG A 59 -8.24 0.83 5.11
N LYS A 60 -7.54 -0.02 4.35
CA LYS A 60 -6.81 -1.18 4.90
C LYS A 60 -5.73 -0.73 5.89
N ILE A 61 -4.99 0.33 5.57
CA ILE A 61 -4.00 0.93 6.47
C ILE A 61 -4.68 1.43 7.76
N ALA A 62 -5.75 2.23 7.62
CA ALA A 62 -6.47 2.79 8.75
C ALA A 62 -7.05 1.72 9.70
N MET A 63 -7.58 0.61 9.15
CA MET A 63 -8.10 -0.50 9.92
C MET A 63 -7.04 -1.15 10.82
N VAL A 64 -5.80 -1.27 10.35
CA VAL A 64 -4.73 -1.93 11.11
C VAL A 64 -3.98 -0.97 12.03
N THR A 65 -3.90 0.32 11.70
CA THR A 65 -3.25 1.34 12.54
C THR A 65 -4.20 2.00 13.55
N GLY A 66 -5.50 1.73 13.47
CA GLY A 66 -6.52 2.41 14.28
C GLY A 66 -6.69 3.89 13.92
N GLY A 67 -6.28 4.30 12.71
CA GLY A 67 -6.34 5.68 12.24
C GLY A 67 -7.72 6.05 11.66
N SER A 68 -8.11 7.31 11.76
CA SER A 68 -9.33 7.81 11.11
C SER A 68 -9.10 8.05 9.61
N VAL A 69 -10.00 7.53 8.77
CA VAL A 69 -10.06 7.86 7.32
C VAL A 69 -10.86 9.16 7.18
N TYR A 70 -10.19 10.29 6.97
CA TYR A 70 -10.83 11.56 6.61
C TYR A 70 -10.87 11.75 5.10
#